data_AF-E1ZMN6-F1
#
_entry.id   AF-E1ZMN6-F1
#
_cell.length_a   1.000
_cell.length_b   1.000
_cell.length_c   1.000
_cell.angle_alpha   90.00
_cell.angle_beta   90.00
_cell.angle_gamma   90.00
#
_symmetry.space_group_name_H-M   'P 1'
#
loop_
_entity.id
_entity.type
_entity.pdbx_description
1 polymer ?
#
loop_
_entity_poly.entity_id
_entity_poly.type
_entity_poly.pdbx_seq_one_letter_code
_entity_poly.pdbx_strand_id
1 'polypeptide(L)'
;MRYRRYKYYIFLNSSIKGPFWPNYMPPRWQWTQAYTDLLRGDVKAVGSSLVCLPEVDAGGYGPKLESWAFSVDQDGLEALLREGVFHLRTCKLCDEGVVVKGEYGLTNSLMKYGYNVDTLMSMYRGVDWRDRRHWRCNNNVHPSRHGTYGGITMHPYETLFLKASWHVGEPFLQTYSTWMLKQAAGKDTTSGIFDEPMYRYAISPEAQESHHVSTCYDVLHRQ
;
A
#
# COMPACT_ATOMS: atom_id res chain seq x y z
N MET A 1 22.05 21.07 7.57
CA MET A 1 21.84 19.76 6.91
C MET A 1 21.11 19.95 5.59
N ARG A 2 21.55 19.28 4.50
CA ARG A 2 21.18 19.56 3.09
C ARG A 2 19.74 19.16 2.70
N TYR A 3 18.99 18.52 3.61
CA TYR A 3 17.62 18.02 3.42
C TYR A 3 16.52 18.98 3.93
N ARG A 4 16.80 20.27 4.17
CA ARG A 4 15.74 21.25 4.49
C ARG A 4 15.18 22.00 3.27
N ARG A 5 15.53 21.55 2.06
CA ARG A 5 15.13 22.20 0.80
C ARG A 5 13.73 21.81 0.32
N TYR A 6 13.24 20.63 0.67
CA TYR A 6 11.91 20.17 0.27
C TYR A 6 11.04 19.99 1.50
N LYS A 7 9.75 20.32 1.37
CA LYS A 7 8.76 20.14 2.45
C LYS A 7 8.41 18.66 2.66
N TYR A 8 8.43 17.88 1.58
CA TYR A 8 8.02 16.48 1.55
C TYR A 8 9.03 15.63 0.81
N TYR A 9 9.15 14.38 1.24
CA TYR A 9 10.02 13.36 0.67
C TYR A 9 9.18 12.14 0.37
N ILE A 10 9.25 11.62 -0.86
CA ILE A 10 8.54 10.42 -1.28
C ILE A 10 9.58 9.35 -1.63
N PHE A 11 9.44 8.19 -1.02
CA PHE A 11 10.32 7.04 -1.18
C PHE A 11 9.56 5.95 -1.93
N LEU A 12 10.12 5.52 -3.04
CA LEU A 12 9.54 4.51 -3.93
C LEU A 12 10.54 3.36 -4.11
N ASN A 13 10.09 2.15 -3.85
CA ASN A 13 10.86 0.95 -4.14
C ASN A 13 10.83 0.64 -5.65
N SER A 14 11.94 0.16 -6.23
CA SER A 14 12.04 -0.12 -7.66
C SER A 14 11.14 -1.25 -8.17
N SER A 15 10.58 -2.07 -7.28
CA SER A 15 9.69 -3.18 -7.66
C SER A 15 8.20 -2.86 -7.58
N ILE A 16 7.84 -1.58 -7.44
CA ILE A 16 6.43 -1.13 -7.51
C ILE A 16 6.00 -0.86 -8.96
N LYS A 17 4.69 -0.80 -9.17
CA LYS A 17 4.07 -0.27 -10.38
C LYS A 17 3.11 0.85 -9.99
N GLY A 18 2.96 1.84 -10.87
CA GLY A 18 2.16 3.04 -10.67
C GLY A 18 2.87 4.30 -11.18
N PRO A 19 2.34 5.50 -10.91
CA PRO A 19 1.12 5.74 -10.13
C PRO A 19 -0.13 5.36 -10.92
N PHE A 20 -1.13 4.79 -10.25
CA PHE A 20 -2.45 4.50 -10.82
C PHE A 20 -3.50 5.44 -10.23
N TRP A 21 -4.36 6.00 -11.07
CA TRP A 21 -5.54 6.72 -10.62
C TRP A 21 -6.67 6.65 -11.67
N PRO A 22 -7.93 6.84 -11.27
CA PRO A 22 -9.07 6.81 -12.20
C PRO A 22 -9.09 7.99 -13.17
N ASN A 23 -9.68 7.78 -14.35
CA ASN A 23 -9.79 8.82 -15.40
C ASN A 23 -10.64 10.05 -14.99
N TYR A 24 -11.49 9.93 -13.95
CA TYR A 24 -12.31 11.03 -13.45
C TYR A 24 -11.55 11.97 -12.50
N MET A 25 -10.28 11.71 -12.20
CA MET A 25 -9.48 12.63 -11.38
C MET A 25 -9.31 13.98 -12.09
N PRO A 26 -9.33 15.11 -11.36
CA PRO A 26 -9.20 16.43 -11.97
C PRO A 26 -7.91 16.55 -12.81
N PRO A 27 -7.93 17.20 -14.00
CA PRO A 27 -6.75 17.31 -14.86
C PRO A 27 -5.52 17.93 -14.22
N ARG A 28 -5.70 18.75 -13.18
CA ARG A 28 -4.62 19.42 -12.43
C ARG A 28 -4.19 18.66 -11.18
N TRP A 29 -4.85 17.57 -10.84
CA TRP A 29 -4.47 16.75 -9.71
C TRP A 29 -3.12 16.08 -9.98
N GLN A 30 -2.25 16.05 -8.97
CA GLN A 30 -0.94 15.44 -9.05
C GLN A 30 -0.91 14.23 -8.14
N TRP A 31 -0.35 13.11 -8.59
CA TRP A 31 -0.32 11.87 -7.80
C TRP A 31 0.35 12.04 -6.43
N THR A 32 1.30 12.98 -6.32
CA THR A 32 1.96 13.30 -5.04
C THR A 32 0.99 13.86 -4.00
N GLN A 33 -0.08 14.52 -4.43
CA GLN A 33 -1.12 15.07 -3.55
C GLN A 33 -1.83 13.98 -2.75
N ALA A 34 -1.93 12.75 -3.28
CA ALA A 34 -2.46 11.62 -2.53
C ALA A 34 -1.74 11.43 -1.18
N TYR A 35 -0.43 11.68 -1.17
CA TYR A 35 0.40 11.57 0.02
C TYR A 35 0.49 12.89 0.79
N THR A 36 0.80 13.99 0.10
CA THR A 36 1.13 15.26 0.77
C THR A 36 -0.06 15.91 1.46
N ASP A 37 -1.28 15.65 0.99
CA ASP A 37 -2.49 16.21 1.58
C ASP A 37 -2.85 15.54 2.92
N LEU A 38 -2.39 14.29 3.12
CA LEU A 38 -2.54 13.55 4.37
C LEU A 38 -1.43 13.88 5.39
N LEU A 39 -0.30 14.44 4.95
CA LEU A 39 0.78 14.95 5.82
C LEU A 39 0.38 16.30 6.44
N ARG A 40 -0.50 16.24 7.45
CA ARG A 40 -1.02 17.40 8.18
C ARG A 40 -0.96 17.21 9.69
N GLY A 41 -0.71 18.31 10.42
CA GLY A 41 -0.66 18.30 11.88
C GLY A 41 0.42 17.38 12.43
N ASP A 42 0.00 16.35 13.15
CA ASP A 42 0.84 15.34 13.78
C ASP A 42 1.08 14.10 12.91
N VAL A 43 0.51 14.01 11.71
CA VAL A 43 0.81 12.95 10.73
C VAL A 43 2.11 13.25 10.02
N LYS A 44 3.14 12.43 10.26
CA LYS A 44 4.52 12.64 9.76
C LYS A 44 4.98 11.63 8.72
N ALA A 45 4.17 10.60 8.46
CA ALA A 45 4.37 9.70 7.34
C ALA A 45 3.04 9.22 6.77
N VAL A 46 3.00 9.00 5.46
CA VAL A 46 1.85 8.43 4.75
C VAL A 46 2.33 7.33 3.83
N GLY A 47 1.85 6.10 4.02
CA GLY A 47 2.19 4.94 3.18
C GLY A 47 1.10 4.55 2.20
N SER A 48 1.46 3.80 1.16
CA SER A 48 0.48 3.08 0.33
C SER A 48 -0.20 1.95 1.11
N SER A 49 0.48 1.38 2.09
CA SER A 49 -0.05 0.28 2.90
C SER A 49 0.45 0.34 4.34
N LEU A 50 -0.34 -0.27 5.22
CA LEU A 50 -0.08 -0.40 6.64
C LEU A 50 -0.54 -1.78 7.11
N VAL A 51 0.28 -2.45 7.90
CA VAL A 51 -0.07 -3.69 8.61
C VAL A 51 -0.07 -3.45 10.11
N CYS A 52 -0.93 -4.13 10.87
CA CYS A 52 -0.75 -4.24 12.32
C CYS A 52 -0.06 -5.56 12.64
N LEU A 53 1.15 -5.53 13.18
CA LEU A 53 1.86 -6.75 13.56
C LEU A 53 1.31 -7.34 14.86
N PRO A 54 1.28 -8.68 15.02
CA PRO A 54 0.95 -9.35 16.27
C PRO A 54 2.11 -9.27 17.29
N GLU A 55 1.86 -9.62 18.55
CA GLU A 55 2.88 -9.59 19.62
C GLU A 55 4.07 -10.52 19.37
N VAL A 56 3.86 -11.59 18.58
CA VAL A 56 4.90 -12.57 18.26
C VAL A 56 5.89 -12.10 17.19
N ASP A 57 5.60 -11.00 16.49
CA ASP A 57 6.47 -10.49 15.43
C ASP A 57 7.60 -9.62 16.01
N ALA A 58 8.83 -9.84 15.53
CA ALA A 58 10.02 -9.11 15.96
C ALA A 58 9.95 -7.59 15.68
N GLY A 59 9.08 -7.15 14.76
CA GLY A 59 8.78 -5.74 14.49
C GLY A 59 8.04 -5.01 15.61
N GLY A 60 7.51 -5.75 16.59
CA GLY A 60 6.75 -5.24 17.72
C GLY A 60 5.28 -4.99 17.39
N TYR A 61 4.41 -5.33 18.35
CA TYR A 61 2.96 -5.23 18.23
C TYR A 61 2.50 -3.85 17.75
N GLY A 62 1.49 -3.82 16.87
CA GLY A 62 0.85 -2.60 16.39
C GLY A 62 1.23 -2.18 14.97
N PRO A 63 0.81 -0.99 14.54
CA PRO A 63 0.82 -0.55 13.15
C PRO A 63 2.23 -0.34 12.62
N LYS A 64 2.45 -0.70 11.34
CA LYS A 64 3.68 -0.52 10.58
C LYS A 64 3.31 -0.17 9.15
N LEU A 65 3.81 0.96 8.65
CA LEU A 65 3.78 1.26 7.22
C LEU A 65 4.66 0.25 6.48
N GLU A 66 4.14 -0.34 5.41
CA GLU A 66 4.93 -1.18 4.53
C GLU A 66 5.71 -0.27 3.55
N SER A 67 7.03 -0.46 3.46
CA SER A 67 7.96 0.60 3.01
C SER A 67 8.15 0.70 1.48
N TRP A 68 7.26 0.11 0.68
CA TRP A 68 7.45 0.10 -0.78
C TRP A 68 7.09 1.43 -1.46
N ALA A 69 6.16 2.19 -0.90
CA ALA A 69 5.80 3.53 -1.35
C ALA A 69 5.26 4.31 -0.17
N PHE A 70 6.01 5.33 0.26
CA PHE A 70 5.60 6.18 1.37
C PHE A 70 6.15 7.59 1.22
N SER A 71 5.59 8.50 1.99
CA SER A 71 6.03 9.88 2.09
C SER A 71 6.25 10.28 3.54
N VAL A 72 7.08 11.30 3.75
CA VAL A 72 7.30 11.96 5.04
C VAL A 72 7.45 13.47 4.84
N ASP A 73 7.14 14.25 5.87
CA ASP A 73 7.50 15.67 5.91
C ASP A 73 8.94 15.84 6.46
N GLN A 74 9.36 17.09 6.64
CA GLN A 74 10.70 17.41 7.15
C GLN A 74 10.94 16.88 8.57
N ASP A 75 9.96 17.00 9.47
CA ASP A 75 10.10 16.58 10.87
C ASP A 75 10.13 15.06 10.96
N GLY A 76 9.29 14.38 10.18
CA GLY A 76 9.28 12.92 10.03
C GLY A 76 10.62 12.43 9.50
N LEU A 77 11.15 13.02 8.44
CA LEU A 77 12.47 12.67 7.91
C LEU A 77 13.58 12.86 8.95
N GLU A 78 13.55 13.97 9.70
CA GLU A 78 14.54 14.24 10.74
C GLU A 78 14.50 13.18 11.85
N ALA A 79 13.30 12.78 12.31
CA ALA A 79 13.14 11.71 13.29
C ALA A 79 13.65 10.37 12.76
N LEU A 80 13.31 10.00 11.52
CA LEU A 80 13.75 8.74 10.91
C LEU A 80 15.26 8.67 10.71
N LEU A 81 15.91 9.80 10.35
CA LEU A 81 17.37 9.88 10.24
C LEU A 81 18.04 9.72 11.61
N ARG A 82 17.50 10.35 12.66
CA ARG A 82 18.02 10.24 14.04
C ARG A 82 17.92 8.82 14.59
N GLU A 83 16.83 8.12 14.29
CA GLU A 83 16.64 6.72 14.72
C GLU A 83 17.34 5.71 13.80
N GLY A 84 18.07 6.18 12.76
CA GLY A 84 18.85 5.32 11.89
C GLY A 84 18.03 4.43 10.95
N VAL A 85 16.78 4.78 10.66
CA VAL A 85 15.88 3.99 9.78
C VAL A 85 16.52 3.77 8.40
N PHE A 86 17.23 4.77 7.89
CA PHE A 86 17.92 4.72 6.59
C PHE A 86 19.37 4.18 6.64
N HIS A 87 19.82 3.62 7.76
CA HIS A 87 21.14 2.98 7.82
C HIS A 87 21.23 1.80 6.85
N LEU A 88 22.39 1.66 6.22
CA LEU A 88 22.69 0.51 5.37
C LEU A 88 22.73 -0.75 6.23
N ARG A 89 22.00 -1.77 5.80
CA ARG A 89 21.88 -3.06 6.48
C ARG A 89 22.14 -4.17 5.47
N THR A 90 22.92 -5.16 5.87
CA THR A 90 23.36 -6.26 5.01
C THR A 90 22.47 -7.50 5.13
N CYS A 91 21.59 -7.55 6.13
CA CYS A 91 20.69 -8.65 6.39
C CYS A 91 19.23 -8.22 6.29
N LYS A 92 18.39 -9.05 5.65
CA LYS A 92 16.99 -8.72 5.40
C LYS A 92 16.07 -9.01 6.59
N LEU A 93 16.16 -10.21 7.17
CA LEU A 93 15.15 -10.77 8.09
C LEU A 93 15.58 -10.90 9.56
N CYS A 94 16.83 -10.59 9.89
CA CYS A 94 17.27 -10.58 11.29
C CYS A 94 16.70 -9.37 12.06
N ASP A 95 16.81 -9.41 13.39
CA ASP A 95 16.26 -8.40 14.30
C ASP A 95 16.82 -6.98 14.07
N GLU A 96 18.07 -6.89 13.61
CA GLU A 96 18.72 -5.63 13.24
C GLU A 96 18.67 -5.36 11.72
N GLY A 97 17.89 -6.16 10.99
CA GLY A 97 17.83 -6.21 9.54
C GLY A 97 16.95 -5.14 8.90
N VAL A 98 16.90 -5.19 7.56
CA VAL A 98 16.15 -4.24 6.72
C VAL A 98 14.67 -4.18 7.09
N VAL A 99 14.04 -5.32 7.39
CA VAL A 99 12.62 -5.36 7.75
C VAL A 99 12.38 -4.75 9.12
N VAL A 100 13.02 -5.26 10.18
CA VAL A 100 12.71 -4.86 11.56
C VAL A 100 13.15 -3.42 11.85
N LYS A 101 14.36 -3.02 11.47
CA LYS A 101 14.89 -1.68 11.79
C LYS A 101 14.72 -0.66 10.67
N GLY A 102 14.48 -1.10 9.44
CA GLY A 102 14.16 -0.23 8.32
C GLY A 102 12.65 -0.04 8.20
N GLU A 103 11.96 -1.02 7.62
CA GLU A 103 10.52 -0.94 7.33
C GLU A 103 9.67 -0.73 8.58
N TYR A 104 9.73 -1.65 9.54
CA TYR A 104 8.96 -1.56 10.79
C TYR A 104 9.48 -0.43 11.69
N GLY A 105 10.80 -0.21 11.65
CA GLY A 105 11.47 0.90 12.30
C GLY A 105 10.87 2.25 11.95
N LEU A 106 10.39 2.45 10.71
CA LEU A 106 9.78 3.70 10.27
C LEU A 106 8.65 4.15 11.19
N THR A 107 7.65 3.30 11.40
CA THR A 107 6.47 3.68 12.20
C THR A 107 6.80 3.72 13.70
N ASN A 108 7.59 2.76 14.19
CA ASN A 108 8.03 2.72 15.58
C ASN A 108 8.80 3.99 15.97
N SER A 109 9.72 4.42 15.10
CA SER A 109 10.49 5.64 15.29
C SER A 109 9.59 6.86 15.37
N LEU A 110 8.64 7.04 14.45
CA LEU A 110 7.74 8.21 14.48
C LEU A 110 6.87 8.24 15.74
N MET A 111 6.32 7.08 16.15
CA MET A 111 5.49 6.98 17.36
C MET A 111 6.26 7.32 18.65
N LYS A 112 7.57 7.04 18.71
CA LYS A 112 8.44 7.44 19.83
C LYS A 112 8.49 8.96 20.04
N TYR A 113 8.29 9.75 18.98
CA TYR A 113 8.23 11.22 19.03
C TYR A 113 6.78 11.74 19.22
N GLY A 114 5.80 10.86 19.46
CA GLY A 114 4.39 11.24 19.62
C GLY A 114 3.67 11.54 18.30
N TYR A 115 4.34 11.33 17.16
CA TYR A 115 3.75 11.52 15.84
C TYR A 115 2.79 10.37 15.48
N ASN A 116 1.85 10.69 14.59
CA ASN A 116 0.99 9.72 13.95
C ASN A 116 1.46 9.42 12.51
N VAL A 117 0.90 8.37 11.93
CA VAL A 117 1.06 8.00 10.51
C VAL A 117 -0.32 7.92 9.85
N ASP A 118 -0.37 7.89 8.53
CA ASP A 118 -1.60 7.64 7.78
C ASP A 118 -1.31 6.74 6.56
N THR A 119 -2.34 6.32 5.85
CA THR A 119 -2.24 5.39 4.73
C THR A 119 -3.32 5.65 3.69
N LEU A 120 -3.02 5.33 2.44
CA LEU A 120 -3.96 5.44 1.32
C LEU A 120 -5.07 4.37 1.36
N MET A 121 -4.91 3.35 2.19
CA MET A 121 -5.88 2.25 2.36
C MET A 121 -7.25 2.75 2.83
N SER A 122 -8.31 2.45 2.08
CA SER A 122 -9.66 2.94 2.34
C SER A 122 -10.21 2.43 3.66
N MET A 123 -9.93 1.17 4.01
CA MET A 123 -10.32 0.56 5.29
C MET A 123 -9.82 1.34 6.51
N TYR A 124 -8.76 2.14 6.35
CA TYR A 124 -8.02 2.79 7.43
C TYR A 124 -8.14 4.31 7.45
N ARG A 125 -9.03 4.87 6.63
CA ARG A 125 -9.23 6.31 6.51
C ARG A 125 -9.55 6.95 7.87
N GLY A 126 -8.71 7.90 8.29
CA GLY A 126 -8.95 8.73 9.46
C GLY A 126 -8.69 8.04 10.81
N VAL A 127 -8.00 6.90 10.81
CA VAL A 127 -7.64 6.18 12.04
C VAL A 127 -6.47 6.89 12.75
N ASP A 128 -6.60 7.12 14.06
CA ASP A 128 -5.47 7.52 14.90
C ASP A 128 -4.72 6.27 15.36
N TRP A 129 -3.55 6.03 14.79
CA TRP A 129 -2.77 4.82 15.04
C TRP A 129 -2.08 4.79 16.39
N ARG A 130 -2.12 5.90 17.15
CA ARG A 130 -1.64 5.92 18.55
C ARG A 130 -2.63 5.24 19.49
N ASP A 131 -3.90 5.13 19.08
CA ASP A 131 -4.91 4.41 19.84
C ASP A 131 -4.76 2.90 19.66
N ARG A 132 -4.34 2.24 20.74
CA ARG A 132 -4.09 0.80 20.79
C ARG A 132 -5.32 -0.05 20.48
N ARG A 133 -6.54 0.50 20.56
CA ARG A 133 -7.76 -0.20 20.15
C ARG A 133 -7.74 -0.60 18.67
N HIS A 134 -6.97 0.10 17.83
CA HIS A 134 -6.84 -0.19 16.41
C HIS A 134 -5.72 -1.18 16.07
N TRP A 135 -4.90 -1.62 17.04
CA TRP A 135 -3.69 -2.41 16.78
C TRP A 135 -3.96 -3.88 16.42
N ARG A 136 -5.23 -4.30 16.40
CA ARG A 136 -5.68 -5.57 15.82
C ARG A 136 -6.19 -5.40 14.38
N CYS A 137 -5.81 -4.31 13.70
CA CYS A 137 -6.30 -4.02 12.35
C CYS A 137 -6.06 -5.20 11.41
N ASN A 138 -7.06 -5.49 10.57
CA ASN A 138 -7.03 -6.58 9.60
C ASN A 138 -6.59 -7.93 10.21
N ASN A 139 -7.05 -8.22 11.42
CA ASN A 139 -6.74 -9.45 12.17
C ASN A 139 -5.24 -9.73 12.34
N ASN A 140 -4.42 -8.67 12.37
CA ASN A 140 -2.97 -8.75 12.39
C ASN A 140 -2.34 -9.51 11.19
N VAL A 141 -3.05 -9.54 10.06
CA VAL A 141 -2.57 -10.12 8.80
C VAL A 141 -2.05 -9.02 7.89
N HIS A 142 -0.95 -9.29 7.18
CA HIS A 142 -0.45 -8.39 6.14
C HIS A 142 -1.50 -8.22 5.04
N PRO A 143 -1.97 -6.99 4.74
CA PRO A 143 -2.94 -6.74 3.68
C PRO A 143 -2.31 -6.83 2.27
N SER A 144 -0.98 -6.88 2.19
CA SER A 144 -0.20 -6.92 0.95
C SER A 144 -0.13 -8.32 0.31
N ARG A 145 -1.14 -9.17 0.51
CA ARG A 145 -1.27 -10.49 -0.15
C ARG A 145 -2.69 -10.65 -0.70
N HIS A 146 -2.88 -11.61 -1.60
CA HIS A 146 -4.20 -11.88 -2.17
C HIS A 146 -5.19 -12.33 -1.09
N GLY A 147 -6.35 -11.68 -1.04
CA GLY A 147 -7.42 -12.03 -0.10
C GLY A 147 -7.19 -11.62 1.34
N THR A 148 -6.01 -11.11 1.67
CA THR A 148 -5.66 -10.81 3.06
C THR A 148 -5.96 -9.38 3.45
N TYR A 149 -6.56 -8.56 2.56
CA TYR A 149 -7.02 -7.22 2.89
C TYR A 149 -8.54 -7.25 3.11
N GLY A 150 -9.00 -7.65 4.30
CA GLY A 150 -10.43 -7.77 4.60
C GLY A 150 -11.19 -8.77 3.71
N GLY A 151 -10.51 -9.80 3.19
CA GLY A 151 -11.09 -10.76 2.24
C GLY A 151 -10.99 -10.34 0.78
N ILE A 152 -10.36 -9.21 0.47
CA ILE A 152 -10.10 -8.75 -0.89
C ILE A 152 -8.60 -8.57 -1.14
N THR A 153 -8.27 -8.16 -2.37
CA THR A 153 -6.93 -7.71 -2.74
C THR A 153 -6.94 -6.19 -2.93
N MET A 154 -5.87 -5.51 -2.52
CA MET A 154 -5.70 -4.08 -2.77
C MET A 154 -5.85 -3.74 -4.26
N HIS A 155 -6.72 -2.78 -4.57
CA HIS A 155 -6.93 -2.34 -5.94
C HIS A 155 -5.92 -1.24 -6.34
N PRO A 156 -5.38 -1.21 -7.57
CA PRO A 156 -4.39 -0.21 -7.97
C PRO A 156 -4.81 1.25 -7.79
N TYR A 157 -6.08 1.56 -8.02
CA TYR A 157 -6.63 2.90 -7.84
C TYR A 157 -6.84 3.32 -6.37
N GLU A 158 -6.65 2.40 -5.42
CA GLU A 158 -6.78 2.71 -4.00
C GLU A 158 -5.48 3.28 -3.43
N THR A 159 -4.35 2.62 -3.70
CA THR A 159 -3.10 2.90 -2.99
C THR A 159 -2.02 3.52 -3.87
N LEU A 160 -2.37 3.94 -5.09
CA LEU A 160 -1.55 4.51 -6.17
C LEU A 160 -0.41 3.62 -6.67
N PHE A 161 0.32 2.97 -5.78
CA PHE A 161 1.48 2.12 -6.05
C PHE A 161 1.35 0.78 -5.34
N LEU A 162 1.51 -0.28 -6.11
CA LEU A 162 1.45 -1.66 -5.62
C LEU A 162 2.79 -2.36 -5.82
N LYS A 163 3.10 -3.27 -4.90
CA LYS A 163 4.32 -4.08 -4.92
C LYS A 163 4.17 -5.25 -5.89
N ALA A 164 4.52 -5.03 -7.15
CA ALA A 164 4.39 -6.05 -8.20
C ALA A 164 5.18 -7.33 -7.91
N SER A 165 6.36 -7.23 -7.29
CA SER A 165 7.15 -8.41 -6.91
C SER A 165 6.50 -9.31 -5.86
N TRP A 166 5.43 -8.87 -5.21
CA TRP A 166 4.64 -9.68 -4.27
C TRP A 166 3.27 -10.05 -4.84
N HIS A 167 3.05 -9.81 -6.14
CA HIS A 167 1.79 -10.06 -6.84
C HIS A 167 0.59 -9.28 -6.25
N VAL A 168 0.83 -8.18 -5.52
CA VAL A 168 -0.27 -7.42 -4.90
C VAL A 168 -1.13 -6.79 -5.99
N GLY A 169 -2.44 -7.03 -5.94
CA GLY A 169 -3.39 -6.43 -6.88
C GLY A 169 -3.51 -7.15 -8.21
N GLU A 170 -2.87 -8.31 -8.42
CA GLU A 170 -3.14 -9.14 -9.60
C GLU A 170 -4.58 -9.70 -9.61
N PRO A 171 -5.19 -9.93 -10.79
CA PRO A 171 -4.66 -9.63 -12.13
C PRO A 171 -4.77 -8.13 -12.51
N PHE A 172 -5.48 -7.31 -11.73
CA PHE A 172 -5.74 -5.90 -12.05
C PHE A 172 -4.46 -5.10 -12.33
N LEU A 173 -3.45 -5.27 -11.48
CA LEU A 173 -2.16 -4.58 -11.59
C LEU A 173 -1.52 -4.79 -12.97
N GLN A 174 -1.52 -6.02 -13.47
CA GLN A 174 -0.92 -6.37 -14.75
C GLN A 174 -1.69 -5.72 -15.92
N THR A 175 -3.02 -5.80 -15.87
CA THR A 175 -3.90 -5.24 -16.90
C THR A 175 -3.79 -3.73 -16.96
N TYR A 176 -3.92 -3.03 -15.83
CA TYR A 176 -3.80 -1.56 -15.78
C TYR A 176 -2.39 -1.10 -16.20
N SER A 177 -1.33 -1.79 -15.77
CA SER A 177 0.04 -1.49 -16.22
C SER A 177 0.17 -1.58 -17.74
N THR A 178 -0.41 -2.63 -18.33
CA THR A 178 -0.37 -2.84 -19.78
C THR A 178 -1.11 -1.74 -20.54
N TRP A 179 -2.31 -1.38 -20.10
CA TRP A 179 -3.08 -0.30 -20.71
C TRP A 179 -2.34 1.04 -20.63
N MET A 180 -1.84 1.42 -19.45
CA MET A 180 -1.15 2.70 -19.27
C MET A 180 0.13 2.79 -20.11
N LEU A 181 0.93 1.71 -20.18
CA LEU A 181 2.14 1.70 -21.00
C LEU A 181 1.83 1.79 -22.50
N LYS A 182 0.77 1.09 -22.95
CA LYS A 182 0.31 1.18 -24.34
C LYS A 182 -0.18 2.59 -24.67
N GLN A 183 -1.04 3.17 -23.85
CA GLN A 183 -1.56 4.53 -24.02
C GLN A 183 -0.43 5.57 -24.04
N ALA A 184 0.53 5.49 -23.11
CA ALA A 184 1.68 6.39 -23.07
C ALA A 184 2.58 6.26 -24.31
N ALA A 185 2.63 5.07 -24.91
CA ALA A 185 3.34 4.82 -26.17
C ALA A 185 2.51 5.12 -27.42
N GLY A 186 1.29 5.69 -27.29
CA GLY A 186 0.38 5.94 -28.41
C GLY A 186 -0.13 4.66 -29.09
N LYS A 187 -0.07 3.52 -28.39
CA LYS A 187 -0.53 2.22 -28.89
C LYS A 187 -1.99 2.00 -28.52
N ASP A 188 -2.70 1.33 -29.42
CA ASP A 188 -4.10 0.97 -29.21
C ASP A 188 -4.27 0.00 -28.02
N THR A 189 -5.28 0.30 -27.19
CA THR A 189 -5.71 -0.52 -26.05
C THR A 189 -7.13 -1.07 -26.22
N THR A 190 -7.78 -0.76 -27.33
CA THR A 190 -9.22 -1.00 -27.56
C THR A 190 -9.49 -2.02 -28.65
N SER A 191 -8.60 -2.20 -29.63
CA SER A 191 -8.74 -3.27 -30.63
C SER A 191 -8.79 -4.64 -29.97
N GLY A 192 -9.68 -5.48 -30.50
CA GLY A 192 -9.85 -6.88 -30.14
C GLY A 192 -10.61 -7.63 -31.23
N ILE A 193 -10.79 -8.94 -31.01
CA ILE A 193 -11.68 -9.78 -31.81
C ILE A 193 -12.91 -10.12 -30.97
N PHE A 194 -14.04 -10.41 -31.61
CA PHE A 194 -15.24 -10.83 -30.88
C PHE A 194 -14.97 -12.15 -30.15
N ASP A 195 -15.00 -12.10 -28.82
CA ASP A 195 -14.91 -13.26 -27.95
C ASP A 195 -16.34 -13.75 -27.66
N GLU A 196 -16.86 -14.56 -28.56
CA GLU A 196 -18.23 -15.09 -28.47
C GLU A 196 -18.46 -15.89 -27.18
N PRO A 197 -17.57 -16.81 -26.75
CA PRO A 197 -17.72 -17.50 -25.47
C PRO A 197 -17.84 -16.55 -24.28
N MET A 198 -16.93 -15.57 -24.15
CA MET A 198 -16.96 -14.62 -23.03
C MET A 198 -18.19 -13.71 -23.09
N TYR A 199 -18.61 -13.29 -24.28
CA TYR A 199 -19.86 -12.54 -24.45
C TYR A 199 -21.08 -13.33 -23.99
N ARG A 200 -21.21 -14.60 -24.43
CA ARG A 200 -22.33 -15.48 -24.05
C ARG A 200 -22.35 -15.73 -22.55
N TYR A 201 -21.19 -15.92 -21.92
CA TYR A 201 -21.08 -15.98 -20.47
C TYR A 201 -21.54 -14.67 -19.82
N ALA A 202 -21.01 -13.51 -20.24
CA ALA A 202 -21.29 -12.22 -19.60
C ALA A 202 -22.77 -11.80 -19.64
N ILE A 203 -23.55 -12.28 -20.60
CA ILE A 203 -25.00 -12.02 -20.68
C ILE A 203 -25.86 -13.13 -20.06
N SER A 204 -25.25 -14.20 -19.54
CA SER A 204 -25.98 -15.32 -18.95
C SER A 204 -26.48 -14.97 -17.53
N PRO A 205 -27.51 -15.68 -17.01
CA PRO A 205 -27.87 -15.59 -15.60
C PRO A 205 -26.72 -16.00 -14.67
N GLU A 206 -25.89 -16.98 -15.07
CA GLU A 206 -24.74 -17.48 -14.30
C GLU A 206 -23.73 -16.37 -13.98
N ALA A 207 -23.46 -15.46 -14.92
CA ALA A 207 -22.55 -14.33 -14.69
C ALA A 207 -23.08 -13.30 -13.68
N GLN A 208 -24.36 -13.37 -13.32
CA GLN A 208 -24.97 -12.52 -12.28
C GLN A 208 -25.11 -13.25 -10.93
N GLU A 209 -24.80 -14.54 -10.90
CA GLU A 209 -24.78 -15.29 -9.65
C GLU A 209 -23.69 -14.74 -8.73
N SER A 210 -23.95 -14.77 -7.43
CA SER A 210 -22.93 -14.39 -6.46
C SER A 210 -21.78 -15.37 -6.54
N HIS A 211 -20.69 -14.97 -7.18
CA HIS A 211 -19.45 -15.72 -7.04
C HIS A 211 -19.08 -15.73 -5.56
N HIS A 212 -19.03 -16.91 -4.96
CA HIS A 212 -18.51 -17.08 -3.62
C HIS A 212 -16.99 -16.88 -3.63
N VAL A 213 -16.52 -15.67 -3.94
CA VAL A 213 -15.10 -15.30 -3.83
C VAL A 213 -14.62 -15.59 -2.40
N SER A 214 -15.53 -15.51 -1.40
CA SER A 214 -15.31 -15.97 -0.03
C SER A 214 -14.95 -17.45 0.10
N THR A 215 -15.46 -18.36 -0.75
CA THR A 215 -15.09 -19.79 -0.69
C THR A 215 -13.65 -20.06 -1.11
N CYS A 216 -13.03 -19.17 -1.89
CA CYS A 216 -11.59 -19.21 -2.13
C CYS A 216 -10.77 -18.73 -0.91
N TYR A 217 -11.40 -18.00 0.02
CA TYR A 217 -10.78 -17.42 1.22
C TYR A 217 -11.11 -18.18 2.53
N ASP A 218 -11.99 -19.19 2.48
CA ASP A 218 -12.36 -20.07 3.60
C ASP A 218 -11.22 -20.97 4.13
N VAL A 219 -10.01 -20.84 3.57
CA VAL A 219 -8.79 -21.46 4.14
C VAL A 219 -8.53 -20.97 5.58
N LEU A 220 -9.03 -19.78 5.95
CA LEU A 220 -8.90 -19.20 7.28
C LEU A 220 -9.84 -19.79 8.34
N HIS A 221 -10.84 -20.60 7.94
CA HIS A 221 -11.78 -21.24 8.86
C HIS A 221 -11.48 -22.72 9.13
N ARG A 222 -10.38 -23.26 8.60
CA ARG A 222 -9.86 -24.57 8.99
C ARG A 222 -8.95 -24.40 10.20
N GLN A 223 -9.55 -24.40 11.40
CA GLN A 223 -8.86 -24.70 12.65
C GLN A 223 -8.59 -26.21 12.75
#